data_AF-A0AAW0FDB3-F1
#
_entry.id   AF-A0AAW0FDB3-F1
#
_cell.length_a   1.000
_cell.length_b   1.000
_cell.length_c   1.000
_cell.angle_alpha   90.00
_cell.angle_beta   90.00
_cell.angle_gamma   90.00
#
_symmetry.space_group_name_H-M   'P 1'
#
loop_
_entity.id
_entity.type
_entity.pdbx_description
1 polymer ?
#
loop_
_entity_poly.entity_id
_entity_poly.type
_entity_poly.pdbx_seq_one_letter_code
_entity_poly.pdbx_strand_id
1 'polypeptide(L)'
;MLTVNQSNSFAQQNNAYAASLMRSTASSPSPHSVCKCGAMHPSESIDRTKPQPETKVELEDEIPNNKFGRLIEDLKKILGPDKGLSSEDIDVEKIKEMMELYESDELEWGKYALNDPSRSYTRNGVIDLNGNANLLILVWNPTKSSAIHDHANAHCCMKILKGTLKESLYDFPEKVGNELVPKKETLLHREDVGYISDDIGLHKISNPLDNETSRRYE
;
A
#
# COMPACT_ATOMS: atom_id res chain seq x y z
N MET A 1 6.58 7.76 2.91
CA MET A 1 6.53 7.49 1.45
C MET A 1 5.10 7.68 0.98
N LEU A 2 4.88 8.48 -0.06
CA LEU A 2 3.59 8.61 -0.75
C LEU A 2 3.54 7.58 -1.87
N THR A 3 2.39 6.95 -2.10
CA THR A 3 2.23 6.00 -3.21
C THR A 3 0.92 6.23 -3.94
N VAL A 4 0.96 6.24 -5.27
CA VAL A 4 -0.19 6.14 -6.15
C VAL A 4 -0.21 4.72 -6.70
N ASN A 5 -1.18 3.93 -6.27
CA ASN A 5 -1.27 2.51 -6.62
C ASN A 5 -2.58 2.24 -7.36
N GLN A 6 -2.52 1.52 -8.47
CA GLN A 6 -3.71 1.05 -9.19
C GLN A 6 -4.67 0.32 -8.23
N SER A 7 -5.95 0.69 -8.28
CA SER A 7 -7.04 -0.06 -7.64
C SER A 7 -7.32 -1.28 -8.51
N ASN A 8 -6.91 -2.46 -8.05
CA ASN A 8 -7.37 -3.72 -8.60
C ASN A 8 -8.32 -4.36 -7.58
N SER A 9 -9.55 -4.68 -8.00
CA SER A 9 -10.51 -5.44 -7.18
C SER A 9 -9.93 -6.78 -6.71
N PHE A 10 -8.94 -7.32 -7.45
CA PHE A 10 -8.16 -8.51 -7.08
C PHE A 10 -6.90 -8.24 -6.22
N ALA A 11 -6.29 -7.04 -6.30
CA ALA A 11 -5.03 -6.75 -5.61
C ALA A 11 -5.20 -6.48 -4.10
N GLN A 12 -6.42 -6.14 -3.65
CA GLN A 12 -6.71 -6.02 -2.22
C GLN A 12 -6.64 -7.37 -1.47
N GLN A 13 -6.63 -8.52 -2.18
CA GLN A 13 -6.65 -9.85 -1.55
C GLN A 13 -5.36 -10.67 -1.70
N ASN A 14 -4.44 -10.33 -2.61
CA ASN A 14 -3.29 -11.19 -2.91
C ASN A 14 -1.94 -10.47 -2.77
N ASN A 15 -1.53 -10.23 -1.53
CA ASN A 15 -0.14 -9.88 -1.19
C ASN A 15 0.72 -11.16 -0.94
N ALA A 16 0.34 -12.29 -1.57
CA ALA A 16 0.76 -13.63 -1.13
C ALA A 16 1.29 -14.55 -2.25
N TYR A 17 1.27 -14.15 -3.52
CA TYR A 17 1.67 -15.06 -4.60
C TYR A 17 3.18 -15.34 -4.57
N ALA A 18 4.01 -14.30 -4.42
CA ALA A 18 5.46 -14.44 -4.23
C ALA A 18 5.83 -15.15 -2.90
N ALA A 19 5.02 -14.97 -1.85
CA ALA A 19 5.25 -15.66 -0.57
C ALA A 19 4.99 -17.18 -0.64
N SER A 20 4.14 -17.63 -1.58
CA SER A 20 3.85 -19.06 -1.76
C SER A 20 4.99 -19.81 -2.46
N LEU A 21 5.70 -19.14 -3.39
CA LEU A 21 6.86 -19.71 -4.08
C LEU A 21 8.10 -19.84 -3.18
N MET A 22 8.08 -19.19 -2.01
CA MET A 22 9.17 -19.15 -1.03
C MET A 22 9.02 -20.14 0.12
N ARG A 23 7.89 -20.87 0.24
CA ARG A 23 7.70 -21.86 1.31
C ARG A 23 8.00 -23.28 0.80
N SER A 24 9.27 -23.65 0.88
CA SER A 24 9.70 -25.04 0.96
C SER A 24 10.45 -25.24 2.29
N THR A 25 10.13 -26.34 2.95
CA THR A 25 10.64 -26.86 4.24
C THR A 25 10.18 -26.17 5.53
N ALA A 26 9.00 -26.58 6.03
CA ALA A 26 8.82 -26.91 7.45
C ALA A 26 7.59 -27.81 7.63
N SER A 27 7.82 -28.98 8.20
CA SER A 27 6.85 -30.06 8.45
C SER A 27 5.83 -29.71 9.55
N SER A 28 4.57 -30.06 9.31
CA SER A 28 3.51 -30.16 10.33
C SER A 28 3.90 -31.12 11.47
N PRO A 29 3.27 -30.95 12.66
CA PRO A 29 2.25 -31.92 13.00
C PRO A 29 1.00 -31.32 13.70
N SER A 30 -0.13 -31.99 13.48
CA SER A 30 -1.34 -31.94 14.34
C SER A 30 -1.22 -33.05 15.41
N PRO A 31 -1.93 -32.97 16.56
CA PRO A 31 -3.20 -33.73 16.62
C PRO A 31 -4.34 -33.09 17.46
N HIS A 32 -5.56 -33.45 17.02
CA HIS A 32 -6.83 -33.66 17.72
C HIS A 32 -6.99 -33.39 19.23
N SER A 33 -8.13 -32.77 19.61
CA SER A 33 -9.05 -33.34 20.61
C SER A 33 -10.44 -32.70 20.55
N VAL A 34 -11.47 -33.54 20.70
CA VAL A 34 -12.91 -33.26 20.71
C VAL A 34 -13.38 -33.24 22.17
N CYS A 35 -14.25 -32.31 22.58
CA CYS A 35 -15.27 -32.61 23.60
C CYS A 35 -16.47 -31.65 23.59
N LYS A 36 -17.57 -32.14 24.16
CA LYS A 36 -18.98 -31.84 23.88
C LYS A 36 -19.70 -31.21 25.09
N CYS A 37 -20.76 -30.45 24.77
CA CYS A 37 -22.03 -30.24 25.49
C CYS A 37 -22.12 -29.35 26.76
N GLY A 38 -23.16 -28.48 26.76
CA GLY A 38 -23.70 -27.81 27.96
C GLY A 38 -24.88 -26.85 27.68
N ALA A 39 -26.10 -27.39 27.64
CA ALA A 39 -27.47 -26.87 27.89
C ALA A 39 -27.91 -25.39 27.70
N MET A 40 -29.12 -25.27 27.12
CA MET A 40 -30.03 -24.12 26.96
C MET A 40 -30.55 -23.51 28.29
N HIS A 41 -30.98 -22.24 28.25
CA HIS A 41 -32.29 -21.71 28.73
C HIS A 41 -32.49 -20.22 28.30
N PRO A 42 -33.71 -19.63 28.33
CA PRO A 42 -34.27 -18.94 27.16
C PRO A 42 -34.55 -17.42 27.31
N SER A 43 -35.11 -16.88 26.22
CA SER A 43 -35.94 -15.67 26.02
C SER A 43 -35.27 -14.30 25.90
N GLU A 44 -35.37 -13.69 24.71
CA GLU A 44 -36.29 -12.59 24.43
C GLU A 44 -36.31 -12.29 22.91
N SER A 45 -37.50 -12.32 22.31
CA SER A 45 -37.73 -12.09 20.89
C SER A 45 -37.89 -10.61 20.60
N ILE A 46 -36.90 -10.00 19.94
CA ILE A 46 -37.03 -8.66 19.34
C ILE A 46 -37.39 -8.85 17.87
N ASP A 47 -38.63 -8.51 17.54
CA ASP A 47 -39.17 -8.46 16.18
C ASP A 47 -38.40 -7.41 15.35
N ARG A 48 -37.57 -7.88 14.41
CA ARG A 48 -36.81 -7.07 13.45
C ARG A 48 -37.46 -7.10 12.07
N THR A 49 -38.73 -6.74 11.97
CA THR A 49 -39.40 -6.53 10.68
C THR A 49 -39.67 -5.06 10.40
N LYS A 50 -38.60 -4.28 10.17
CA LYS A 50 -38.67 -3.06 9.34
C LYS A 50 -37.26 -2.66 8.87
N PRO A 51 -36.96 -2.72 7.56
CA PRO A 51 -35.75 -2.09 7.04
C PRO A 51 -35.93 -0.57 7.12
N GLN A 52 -35.09 0.09 7.92
CA GLN A 52 -34.92 1.53 7.83
C GLN A 52 -34.06 1.83 6.61
N PRO A 53 -34.34 2.91 5.86
CA PRO A 53 -33.50 3.29 4.74
C PRO A 53 -32.14 3.72 5.28
N GLU A 54 -31.13 2.86 5.11
CA GLU A 54 -29.74 3.19 5.35
C GLU A 54 -29.34 4.26 4.34
N THR A 55 -29.37 5.51 4.79
CA THR A 55 -28.78 6.62 4.05
C THR A 55 -27.28 6.39 4.07
N LYS A 56 -26.76 5.87 2.94
CA LYS A 56 -25.34 5.81 2.66
C LYS A 56 -24.83 7.25 2.59
N VAL A 57 -24.38 7.80 3.72
CA VAL A 57 -23.65 9.06 3.74
C VAL A 57 -22.30 8.74 3.13
N GLU A 58 -22.18 8.96 1.82
CA GLU A 58 -20.89 9.02 1.16
C GLU A 58 -20.20 10.27 1.70
N LEU A 59 -19.37 10.08 2.73
CA LEU A 59 -18.43 11.09 3.19
C LEU A 59 -17.46 11.29 2.04
N GLU A 60 -17.68 12.32 1.23
CA GLU A 60 -16.69 12.78 0.27
C GLU A 60 -15.42 13.13 1.07
N ASP A 61 -14.34 12.39 0.87
CA ASP A 61 -13.05 12.69 1.51
C ASP A 61 -12.63 14.11 1.11
N GLU A 62 -12.76 15.07 2.02
CA GLU A 62 -12.44 16.48 1.75
C GLU A 62 -10.96 16.63 1.33
N ILE A 63 -10.75 17.10 0.10
CA ILE A 63 -9.42 17.42 -0.43
C ILE A 63 -8.91 18.67 0.30
N PRO A 64 -7.70 18.63 0.91
CA PRO A 64 -7.19 19.78 1.66
C PRO A 64 -6.87 20.96 0.73
N ASN A 65 -7.19 22.19 1.14
CA ASN A 65 -6.85 23.38 0.36
C ASN A 65 -5.36 23.81 0.56
N ASN A 66 -4.42 23.03 0.04
CA ASN A 66 -2.96 23.26 0.11
C ASN A 66 -2.22 22.68 -1.13
N LYS A 67 -0.87 22.65 -1.16
CA LYS A 67 -0.13 22.11 -2.31
C LYS A 67 -0.38 20.61 -2.49
N PHE A 68 -0.45 19.86 -1.38
CA PHE A 68 -0.78 18.43 -1.41
C PHE A 68 -2.18 18.15 -1.98
N GLY A 69 -3.17 18.99 -1.68
CA GLY A 69 -4.50 18.89 -2.28
C GLY A 69 -4.51 19.17 -3.78
N ARG A 70 -3.73 20.16 -4.25
CA ARG A 70 -3.57 20.40 -5.69
C ARG A 70 -2.96 19.20 -6.41
N LEU A 71 -1.95 18.55 -5.81
CA LEU A 71 -1.42 17.28 -6.34
C LEU A 71 -2.52 16.21 -6.45
N ILE A 72 -3.38 16.08 -5.43
CA ILE A 72 -4.52 15.13 -5.47
C ILE A 72 -5.47 15.46 -6.62
N GLU A 73 -5.83 16.73 -6.81
CA GLU A 73 -6.71 17.18 -7.89
C GLU A 73 -6.10 16.90 -9.28
N ASP A 74 -4.82 17.19 -9.46
CA ASP A 74 -4.09 16.95 -10.71
C ASP A 74 -3.99 15.45 -11.02
N LEU A 75 -3.73 14.62 -9.99
CA LEU A 75 -3.76 13.16 -10.11
C LEU A 75 -5.16 12.62 -10.46
N LYS A 76 -6.22 13.14 -9.84
CA LYS A 76 -7.60 12.78 -10.21
C LYS A 76 -7.91 13.19 -11.64
N LYS A 77 -7.42 14.36 -12.09
CA LYS A 77 -7.66 14.87 -13.43
C LYS A 77 -6.95 14.05 -14.50
N ILE A 78 -5.71 13.62 -14.28
CA ILE A 78 -4.99 12.80 -15.26
C ILE A 78 -5.60 11.41 -15.41
N LEU A 79 -5.99 10.80 -14.28
CA LEU A 79 -6.61 9.47 -14.27
C LEU A 79 -8.04 9.53 -14.84
N GLY A 80 -8.74 10.66 -14.68
CA GLY A 80 -10.10 10.80 -15.18
C GLY A 80 -11.07 9.80 -14.51
N PRO A 81 -12.33 9.73 -14.98
CA PRO A 81 -13.37 8.95 -14.30
C PRO A 81 -13.16 7.44 -14.41
N ASP A 82 -12.63 6.95 -15.53
CA ASP A 82 -12.63 5.52 -15.86
C ASP A 82 -11.24 4.91 -16.08
N LYS A 83 -10.16 5.68 -15.86
CA LYS A 83 -8.80 5.21 -16.15
C LYS A 83 -7.97 5.04 -14.88
N GLY A 84 -7.26 3.92 -14.84
CA GLY A 84 -6.20 3.67 -13.88
C GLY A 84 -4.80 3.83 -14.46
N LEU A 85 -3.78 3.77 -13.62
CA LEU A 85 -2.36 3.81 -13.99
C LEU A 85 -1.96 2.73 -15.00
N SER A 86 -2.69 1.62 -15.07
CA SER A 86 -2.45 0.54 -16.03
C SER A 86 -3.14 0.73 -17.38
N SER A 87 -3.86 1.84 -17.57
CA SER A 87 -4.57 2.09 -18.84
C SER A 87 -3.55 2.49 -19.91
N GLU A 88 -3.68 1.93 -21.12
CA GLU A 88 -2.73 2.16 -22.23
C GLU A 88 -2.57 3.65 -22.60
N ASP A 89 -3.58 4.46 -22.29
CA ASP A 89 -3.65 5.89 -22.57
C ASP A 89 -3.24 6.77 -21.38
N ILE A 90 -2.78 6.18 -20.27
CA ILE A 90 -2.19 6.92 -19.15
C ILE A 90 -0.68 7.00 -19.30
N ASP A 91 -0.21 8.23 -19.40
CA ASP A 91 1.22 8.54 -19.41
C ASP A 91 1.77 8.51 -17.97
N VAL A 92 2.42 7.40 -17.64
CA VAL A 92 3.08 7.19 -16.35
C VAL A 92 4.16 8.25 -16.10
N GLU A 93 4.86 8.73 -17.13
CA GLU A 93 5.90 9.74 -16.97
C GLU A 93 5.29 11.04 -16.48
N LYS A 94 4.11 11.41 -16.97
CA LYS A 94 3.39 12.58 -16.46
C LYS A 94 2.95 12.44 -15.00
N ILE A 95 2.59 11.24 -14.55
CA ILE A 95 2.30 10.97 -13.13
C ILE A 95 3.57 11.15 -12.29
N LYS A 96 4.71 10.62 -12.76
CA LYS A 96 6.01 10.80 -12.10
C LYS A 96 6.38 12.28 -12.02
N GLU A 97 6.27 13.02 -13.11
CA GLU A 97 6.52 14.47 -13.14
C GLU A 97 5.68 15.22 -12.11
N MET A 98 4.38 14.93 -11.99
CA MET A 98 3.51 15.57 -10.99
C MET A 98 3.95 15.24 -9.55
N MET A 99 4.35 13.99 -9.30
CA MET A 99 4.89 13.58 -7.99
C MET A 99 6.23 14.28 -7.71
N GLU A 100 7.11 14.42 -8.72
CA GLU A 100 8.40 15.10 -8.61
C GLU A 100 8.22 16.59 -8.30
N LEU A 101 7.31 17.27 -9.00
CA LEU A 101 7.02 18.70 -8.85
C LEU A 101 6.41 19.07 -7.49
N TYR A 102 5.77 18.11 -6.81
CA TYR A 102 5.28 18.33 -5.45
C TYR A 102 6.46 18.34 -4.47
N GLU A 103 6.77 19.50 -3.89
CA GLU A 103 7.72 19.62 -2.78
C GLU A 103 7.09 19.15 -1.46
N SER A 104 7.65 18.10 -0.84
CA SER A 104 7.11 17.52 0.38
C SER A 104 7.06 18.52 1.54
N ASP A 105 5.89 18.67 2.16
CA ASP A 105 5.67 19.49 3.36
C ASP A 105 4.87 18.72 4.42
N GLU A 106 5.50 18.42 5.56
CA GLU A 106 4.89 17.63 6.65
C GLU A 106 3.66 18.30 7.26
N LEU A 107 3.52 19.63 7.15
CA LEU A 107 2.30 20.33 7.57
C LEU A 107 1.08 20.00 6.69
N GLU A 108 1.31 19.58 5.44
CA GLU A 108 0.24 19.29 4.48
C GLU A 108 -0.22 17.83 4.56
N TRP A 109 0.73 16.90 4.69
CA TRP A 109 0.45 15.46 4.66
C TRP A 109 0.58 14.75 6.01
N GLY A 110 1.14 15.40 7.04
CA GLY A 110 1.51 14.76 8.32
C GLY A 110 0.33 14.12 9.06
N LYS A 111 -0.89 14.64 8.90
CA LYS A 111 -2.11 14.07 9.52
C LYS A 111 -2.42 12.65 9.05
N TYR A 112 -1.98 12.26 7.85
CA TYR A 112 -2.16 10.92 7.30
C TYR A 112 -1.00 9.96 7.67
N ALA A 113 0.11 10.47 8.23
CA ALA A 113 1.28 9.67 8.57
C ALA A 113 1.14 8.99 9.95
N LEU A 114 0.19 8.07 10.08
CA LEU A 114 -0.07 7.34 11.33
C LEU A 114 0.93 6.19 11.46
N ASN A 115 1.75 6.20 12.51
CA ASN A 115 2.74 5.14 12.78
C ASN A 115 2.21 4.13 13.79
N ASP A 116 2.66 2.88 13.65
CA ASP A 116 2.53 1.81 14.65
C ASP A 116 3.90 1.13 14.80
N PRO A 117 4.63 1.37 15.90
CA PRO A 117 5.96 0.81 16.14
C PRO A 117 6.02 -0.72 16.18
N SER A 118 4.89 -1.41 16.38
CA SER A 118 4.84 -2.88 16.42
C SER A 118 4.92 -3.53 15.03
N ARG A 119 4.73 -2.75 13.97
CA ARG A 119 4.69 -3.23 12.58
C ARG A 119 5.99 -2.91 11.83
N SER A 120 6.23 -3.57 10.70
CA SER A 120 7.33 -3.16 9.81
C SER A 120 7.10 -1.76 9.23
N TYR A 121 5.86 -1.51 8.80
CA TYR A 121 5.39 -0.23 8.29
C TYR A 121 3.85 -0.18 8.38
N THR A 122 3.29 1.02 8.33
CA THR A 122 1.84 1.25 8.19
C THR A 122 1.48 1.70 6.77
N ARG A 123 0.23 1.49 6.37
CA ARG A 123 -0.35 1.95 5.10
C ARG A 123 -1.59 2.78 5.46
N ASN A 124 -1.55 4.07 5.19
CA ASN A 124 -2.60 4.99 5.60
C ASN A 124 -3.29 5.54 4.35
N GLY A 125 -4.59 5.27 4.22
CA GLY A 125 -5.40 5.78 3.12
C GLY A 125 -5.49 7.30 3.20
N VAL A 126 -5.19 7.98 2.09
CA VAL A 126 -5.41 9.42 1.96
C VAL A 126 -6.73 9.66 1.25
N ILE A 127 -6.87 9.11 0.04
CA ILE A 127 -8.07 9.27 -0.79
C ILE A 127 -8.10 8.22 -1.91
N ASP A 128 -9.30 7.86 -2.34
CA ASP A 128 -9.55 7.13 -3.57
C ASP A 128 -9.55 8.08 -4.79
N LEU A 129 -8.82 7.70 -5.83
CA LEU A 129 -8.65 8.46 -7.07
C LEU A 129 -9.59 7.89 -8.14
N ASN A 130 -10.85 8.30 -8.06
CA ASN A 130 -11.93 7.99 -9.01
C ASN A 130 -12.21 6.48 -9.16
N GLY A 131 -12.01 5.68 -8.10
CA GLY A 131 -12.17 4.23 -8.08
C GLY A 131 -11.02 3.46 -8.73
N ASN A 132 -10.10 4.16 -9.39
CA ASN A 132 -9.11 3.56 -10.28
C ASN A 132 -7.72 3.45 -9.66
N ALA A 133 -7.41 4.29 -8.67
CA ALA A 133 -6.18 4.23 -7.91
C ALA A 133 -6.39 4.67 -6.47
N ASN A 134 -5.48 4.28 -5.58
CA ASN A 134 -5.44 4.72 -4.19
C ASN A 134 -4.21 5.57 -3.96
N LEU A 135 -4.40 6.72 -3.33
CA LEU A 135 -3.30 7.49 -2.76
C LEU A 135 -3.11 7.10 -1.30
N LEU A 136 -1.91 6.62 -0.95
CA LEU A 136 -1.58 6.16 0.40
C LEU A 136 -0.31 6.86 0.91
N ILE A 137 -0.23 7.03 2.24
CA ILE A 137 1.03 7.34 2.93
C ILE A 137 1.48 6.12 3.72
N LEU A 138 2.69 5.66 3.45
CA LEU A 138 3.36 4.60 4.17
C LEU A 138 4.41 5.17 5.12
N VAL A 139 4.37 4.71 6.38
CA VAL A 139 5.34 5.07 7.42
C VAL A 139 6.19 3.86 7.77
N TRP A 140 7.51 3.97 7.59
CA TRP A 140 8.44 2.85 7.75
C TRP A 140 9.20 2.97 9.08
N ASN A 141 9.12 1.92 9.89
CA ASN A 141 9.87 1.87 11.15
C ASN A 141 11.36 1.57 10.91
N PRO A 142 12.26 1.99 11.82
CA PRO A 142 13.70 1.86 11.65
C PRO A 142 14.12 0.40 11.46
N THR A 143 15.07 0.14 10.57
CA THR A 143 15.60 -1.18 10.20
C THR A 143 14.59 -2.18 9.62
N LYS A 144 13.32 -1.78 9.46
CA LYS A 144 12.27 -2.67 8.96
C LYS A 144 12.21 -2.68 7.44
N SER A 145 11.60 -3.74 6.91
CA SER A 145 11.44 -3.92 5.46
C SER A 145 10.14 -4.63 5.13
N SER A 146 9.73 -4.50 3.87
CA SER A 146 8.70 -5.35 3.27
C SER A 146 9.25 -6.75 2.99
N ALA A 147 8.36 -7.68 2.68
CA ALA A 147 8.75 -8.84 1.89
C ALA A 147 9.17 -8.41 0.47
N ILE A 148 9.83 -9.31 -0.26
CA ILE A 148 9.92 -9.19 -1.72
C ILE A 148 8.51 -9.43 -2.26
N HIS A 149 8.00 -8.52 -3.09
CA HIS A 149 6.64 -8.58 -3.61
C HIS A 149 6.53 -8.03 -5.03
N ASP A 150 5.49 -8.49 -5.71
CA ASP A 150 4.96 -7.97 -6.97
C ASP A 150 3.85 -6.94 -6.68
N HIS A 151 3.25 -6.42 -7.74
CA HIS A 151 2.11 -5.50 -7.69
C HIS A 151 0.82 -6.12 -8.26
N ALA A 152 0.79 -7.43 -8.58
CA ALA A 152 -0.39 -8.13 -9.08
C ALA A 152 -0.99 -7.45 -10.33
N ASN A 153 -0.13 -7.23 -11.32
CA ASN A 153 -0.37 -6.57 -12.59
C ASN A 153 -0.83 -5.11 -12.43
N ALA A 154 -0.44 -4.46 -11.33
CA ALA A 154 -0.65 -3.04 -11.08
C ALA A 154 0.62 -2.22 -11.31
N HIS A 155 0.39 -0.93 -11.49
CA HIS A 155 1.41 0.09 -11.59
C HIS A 155 1.47 0.85 -10.27
N CYS A 156 2.69 1.18 -9.82
CA CYS A 156 2.96 1.87 -8.57
C CYS A 156 3.95 3.00 -8.82
N CYS A 157 3.54 4.23 -8.51
CA CYS A 157 4.42 5.38 -8.44
C CYS A 157 4.61 5.76 -6.96
N MET A 158 5.85 5.89 -6.51
CA MET A 158 6.19 6.16 -5.11
C MET A 158 7.09 7.37 -4.97
N LYS A 159 6.86 8.20 -3.95
CA LYS A 159 7.70 9.35 -3.61
C LYS A 159 8.15 9.30 -2.15
N ILE A 160 9.42 9.60 -1.90
CA ILE A 160 9.93 9.75 -0.53
C ILE A 160 9.59 11.14 0.01
N LEU A 161 8.57 11.20 0.87
CA LEU A 161 8.18 12.46 1.52
C LEU A 161 9.13 12.90 2.64
N LYS A 162 9.79 11.94 3.31
CA LYS A 162 10.67 12.17 4.46
C LYS A 162 11.57 10.96 4.70
N GLY A 163 12.78 11.23 5.19
CA GLY A 163 13.80 10.22 5.48
C GLY A 163 14.42 9.65 4.19
N THR A 164 14.89 8.42 4.29
CA THR A 164 15.54 7.67 3.19
C THR A 164 15.04 6.23 3.23
N LEU A 165 14.81 5.63 2.06
CA LEU A 165 14.50 4.21 1.91
C LEU A 165 15.45 3.57 0.90
N LYS A 166 15.68 2.27 1.02
CA LYS A 166 16.38 1.48 0.02
C LYS A 166 15.39 0.58 -0.71
N GLU A 167 15.38 0.68 -2.03
CA GLU A 167 14.72 -0.28 -2.94
C GLU A 167 15.74 -1.31 -3.42
N SER A 168 15.42 -2.59 -3.26
CA SER A 168 16.12 -3.71 -3.88
C SER A 168 15.20 -4.33 -4.93
N LEU A 169 15.63 -4.34 -6.20
CA LEU A 169 14.88 -4.85 -7.35
C LEU A 169 15.38 -6.24 -7.72
N TYR A 170 14.46 -7.14 -8.09
CA TYR A 170 14.72 -8.55 -8.42
C TYR A 170 14.00 -8.92 -9.72
N ASP A 171 14.52 -9.93 -10.42
CA ASP A 171 13.78 -10.58 -11.50
C ASP A 171 12.76 -11.59 -10.94
N PHE A 172 11.76 -11.92 -11.74
CA PHE A 172 10.87 -13.03 -11.43
C PHE A 172 11.65 -14.35 -11.49
N PRO A 173 11.46 -15.26 -10.51
CA PRO A 173 12.19 -16.52 -10.51
C PRO A 173 11.70 -17.43 -11.65
N GLU A 174 12.64 -17.96 -12.45
CA GLU A 174 12.29 -18.93 -13.50
C GLU A 174 11.74 -20.25 -12.94
N LYS A 175 12.13 -20.61 -11.72
CA LYS A 175 11.74 -21.86 -11.05
C LYS A 175 11.52 -21.63 -9.55
N VAL A 176 10.59 -22.41 -9.00
CA VAL A 176 10.31 -22.43 -7.55
C VAL A 176 11.56 -22.86 -6.79
N GLY A 177 11.92 -22.13 -5.73
CA GLY A 177 13.09 -22.42 -4.90
C GLY A 177 14.40 -21.79 -5.40
N ASN A 178 14.40 -21.06 -6.52
CA ASN A 178 15.55 -20.23 -6.88
C ASN A 178 15.75 -19.12 -5.83
N GLU A 179 17.00 -18.93 -5.40
CA GLU A 179 17.37 -17.81 -4.55
C GLU A 179 17.20 -16.50 -5.33
N LEU A 180 16.50 -15.53 -4.72
CA LEU A 180 16.34 -14.20 -5.30
C LEU A 180 17.51 -13.31 -4.86
N VAL A 181 18.37 -12.99 -5.82
CA VAL A 181 19.46 -12.03 -5.66
C VAL A 181 19.02 -10.70 -6.26
N PRO A 182 19.21 -9.55 -5.57
CA PRO A 182 18.83 -8.27 -6.12
C PRO A 182 19.67 -7.93 -7.35
N LYS A 183 19.02 -7.61 -8.47
CA LYS A 183 19.68 -7.14 -9.69
C LYS A 183 20.11 -5.68 -9.60
N LYS A 184 19.45 -4.91 -8.74
CA LYS A 184 19.76 -3.49 -8.48
C LYS A 184 19.36 -3.12 -7.06
N GLU A 185 20.16 -2.30 -6.41
CA GLU A 185 19.77 -1.61 -5.19
C GLU A 185 19.88 -0.10 -5.40
N THR A 186 18.86 0.63 -4.98
CA THR A 186 18.78 2.10 -5.10
C THR A 186 18.47 2.68 -3.73
N LEU A 187 19.27 3.64 -3.28
CA LEU A 187 18.97 4.44 -2.10
C LEU A 187 18.17 5.68 -2.53
N LEU A 188 16.92 5.74 -2.08
CA LEU A 188 15.95 6.80 -2.39
C LEU A 188 15.88 7.78 -1.22
N HIS A 189 16.22 9.02 -1.47
CA HIS A 189 16.21 10.13 -0.52
C HIS A 189 14.91 10.92 -0.64
N ARG A 190 14.69 11.82 0.32
CA ARG A 190 13.57 12.78 0.25
C ARG A 190 13.51 13.45 -1.12
N GLU A 191 12.29 13.59 -1.62
CA GLU A 191 11.89 14.07 -2.94
C GLU A 191 12.06 13.09 -4.10
N ASP A 192 12.88 12.03 -3.96
CA ASP A 192 13.04 11.03 -5.02
C ASP A 192 11.71 10.34 -5.33
N VAL A 193 11.48 10.13 -6.63
CA VAL A 193 10.33 9.42 -7.19
C VAL A 193 10.81 8.13 -7.85
N GLY A 194 10.16 7.03 -7.50
CA GLY A 194 10.35 5.71 -8.08
C GLY A 194 9.08 5.23 -8.76
N TYR A 195 9.24 4.32 -9.71
CA TYR A 195 8.13 3.69 -10.41
C TYR A 195 8.43 2.21 -10.60
N ILE A 196 7.41 1.37 -10.42
CA ILE A 196 7.48 -0.06 -10.64
C ILE A 196 6.15 -0.62 -11.17
N SER A 197 6.27 -1.65 -11.99
CA SER A 197 5.21 -2.54 -12.44
C SER A 197 5.77 -3.97 -12.53
N ASP A 198 4.90 -4.95 -12.71
CA ASP A 198 5.32 -6.36 -12.84
C ASP A 198 6.16 -6.62 -14.10
N ASP A 199 6.08 -5.76 -15.12
CA ASP A 199 6.97 -5.82 -16.30
C ASP A 199 8.43 -5.45 -15.96
N ILE A 200 8.65 -4.72 -14.86
CA ILE A 200 9.99 -4.30 -14.41
C ILE A 200 10.62 -5.37 -13.51
N GLY A 201 9.83 -5.93 -12.59
CA GLY A 201 10.28 -6.98 -11.67
C GLY A 201 9.60 -6.93 -10.31
N LEU A 202 10.18 -7.68 -9.38
CA LEU A 202 9.79 -7.68 -7.97
C LEU A 202 10.65 -6.68 -7.20
N HIS A 203 10.15 -6.15 -6.08
CA HIS A 203 11.00 -5.34 -5.21
C HIS A 203 10.81 -5.56 -3.72
N LYS A 204 11.78 -5.07 -2.97
CA LYS A 204 11.76 -4.95 -1.51
C LYS A 204 12.11 -3.52 -1.14
N ILE A 205 11.26 -2.91 -0.31
CA ILE A 205 11.52 -1.59 0.28
C ILE A 205 11.96 -1.77 1.73
N SER A 206 13.01 -1.07 2.11
CA SER A 206 13.57 -1.12 3.47
C SER A 206 13.90 0.28 3.98
N ASN A 207 13.69 0.49 5.27
CA ASN A 207 14.29 1.63 5.97
C ASN A 207 15.66 1.18 6.50
N PRO A 208 16.77 1.70 5.95
CA PRO A 208 18.10 1.29 6.37
C PRO A 208 18.56 1.94 7.69
N LEU A 209 17.85 2.96 8.17
CA LEU A 209 18.23 3.75 9.36
C LEU A 209 17.73 3.07 10.64
N ASP A 210 18.47 3.22 11.73
CA ASP A 210 18.22 2.55 13.02
C ASP A 210 17.48 3.42 14.04
N ASN A 211 17.49 4.74 13.85
CA ASN A 211 16.95 5.72 14.78
C ASN A 211 15.88 6.65 14.17
N GLU A 212 15.70 6.62 12.85
CA GLU A 212 14.77 7.52 12.16
C GLU A 212 13.58 6.73 11.61
N THR A 213 12.43 6.87 12.28
CA THR A 213 11.14 6.65 11.63
C THR A 213 10.97 7.71 10.54
N SER A 214 10.27 7.40 9.45
CA SER A 214 9.95 8.42 8.42
C SER A 214 8.96 9.51 8.90
N ARG A 215 8.85 9.73 10.21
CA ARG A 215 8.15 10.77 10.95
C ARG A 215 9.00 11.14 12.16
N ARG A 216 9.08 12.43 12.52
CA ARG A 216 9.70 12.86 13.79
C ARG A 216 8.60 12.86 14.84
N TYR A 217 8.84 12.22 15.98
CA TYR A 217 8.00 12.46 17.16
C TYR A 217 8.29 13.89 17.62
N GLU A 218 7.26 14.73 17.65
CA GLU A 218 7.21 15.91 18.52
C GLU A 218 6.30 15.59 19.70
#